data_AF-A0A1F8L5C0-F1
#
_entry.id   AF-A0A1F8L5C0-F1
#
_cell.length_a   1.000
_cell.length_b   1.000
_cell.length_c   1.000
_cell.angle_alpha   90.00
_cell.angle_beta   90.00
_cell.angle_gamma   90.00
#
_symmetry.space_group_name_H-M   'P 1'
#
loop_
_entity.id
_entity.type
_entity.pdbx_description
1 polymer ?
#
loop_
_entity_poly.entity_id
_entity_poly.type
_entity_poly.pdbx_seq_one_letter_code
_entity_poly.pdbx_strand_id
1 'polypeptide(L)'
;MKIYGGKMDFTRQGRLNGSQRNKVKGLLHMLYTPKELSEEIGINLDQVYRVYIPAGCPHSKDHRGRISINGKEFKTWYEENYKKRKLEKNQAYCVSCKQAVAIVNPERIKDGKNSYLISYCPHCGKKVTRFNDCKRKKNDQ
;
A
#
# COMPACT_ATOMS: atom_id res chain seq x y z
N MET A 1 25.03 21.98 11.68
CA MET A 1 24.34 21.14 10.67
C MET A 1 23.36 20.21 11.38
N LYS A 2 22.05 20.39 11.20
CA LYS A 2 21.05 19.50 11.80
C LYS A 2 21.00 18.22 10.97
N ILE A 3 21.53 17.13 11.51
CA ILE A 3 21.46 15.79 10.95
C ILE A 3 20.02 15.32 11.16
N TYR A 4 19.16 15.49 10.16
CA TYR A 4 17.81 14.93 10.19
C TYR A 4 17.89 13.41 9.95
N GLY A 5 18.33 12.68 10.97
CA GLY A 5 18.12 11.24 11.11
C GLY A 5 16.66 10.96 11.44
N GLY A 6 15.76 11.34 10.54
CA GLY A 6 14.36 10.96 10.63
C GLY A 6 14.24 9.50 10.22
N LYS A 7 13.92 8.61 11.16
CA LYS A 7 13.40 7.27 10.86
C LYS A 7 12.27 7.45 9.83
N MET A 8 12.55 7.14 8.57
CA MET A 8 11.52 7.20 7.54
C MET A 8 10.54 6.06 7.85
N ASP A 9 9.43 6.44 8.46
CA ASP A 9 8.35 5.54 8.83
C ASP A 9 7.59 5.21 7.53
N PHE A 10 8.11 4.24 6.75
CA PHE A 10 7.72 3.94 5.36
C PHE A 10 6.37 3.26 5.17
N THR A 11 5.59 3.04 6.23
CA THR A 11 4.49 2.06 6.21
C THR A 11 3.19 2.51 5.48
N ARG A 12 3.31 3.40 4.48
CA ARG A 12 2.37 3.58 3.35
C ARG A 12 3.02 3.79 1.99
N GLN A 13 4.33 4.03 1.92
CA GLN A 13 5.00 4.26 0.66
C GLN A 13 5.00 2.94 -0.13
N GLY A 14 4.72 3.01 -1.43
CA GLY A 14 4.77 1.84 -2.30
C GLY A 14 3.48 1.03 -2.42
N ARG A 15 2.39 1.37 -1.72
CA ARG A 15 1.14 0.59 -1.86
C ARG A 15 0.46 0.88 -3.20
N LEU A 16 0.39 -0.15 -4.04
CA LEU A 16 -0.31 -0.16 -5.32
C LEU A 16 -1.83 -0.09 -5.18
N ASN A 17 -2.46 0.58 -6.15
CA ASN A 17 -3.91 0.57 -6.33
C ASN A 17 -4.39 -0.77 -6.93
N GLY A 18 -5.71 -0.91 -7.10
CA GLY A 18 -6.31 -2.16 -7.60
C GLY A 18 -5.84 -2.57 -8.99
N SER A 19 -5.74 -1.61 -9.92
CA SER A 19 -5.30 -1.86 -11.30
C SER A 19 -3.82 -2.26 -11.35
N GLN A 20 -2.96 -1.48 -10.69
CA GLN A 20 -1.53 -1.78 -10.56
C GLN A 20 -1.28 -3.15 -9.92
N ARG A 21 -2.07 -3.53 -8.90
CA ARG A 21 -1.94 -4.86 -8.28
C ARG A 21 -2.35 -5.99 -9.22
N ASN A 22 -3.28 -5.77 -10.13
CA ASN A 22 -3.62 -6.75 -11.16
C ASN A 22 -2.49 -6.90 -12.17
N LYS A 23 -1.82 -5.79 -12.56
CA LYS A 23 -0.61 -5.85 -13.39
C LYS A 23 0.52 -6.65 -12.73
N VAL A 24 0.77 -6.45 -11.44
CA VAL A 24 1.73 -7.26 -10.67
C VAL A 24 1.43 -8.75 -10.73
N LYS A 25 0.15 -9.15 -10.74
CA LYS A 25 -0.21 -10.57 -10.86
C LYS A 25 0.17 -11.18 -12.20
N GLY A 26 0.22 -10.36 -13.26
CA GLY A 26 0.58 -10.73 -14.62
C GLY A 26 2.08 -10.67 -14.92
N LEU A 27 2.93 -10.25 -13.97
CA LEU A 27 4.38 -10.26 -14.16
C LEU A 27 4.88 -11.67 -14.43
N LEU A 28 5.77 -11.78 -15.43
CA LEU A 28 6.34 -13.04 -15.86
C LEU A 28 7.55 -13.42 -15.00
N HIS A 29 7.94 -14.70 -15.06
CA HIS A 29 9.15 -15.21 -14.43
C HIS A 29 10.39 -14.84 -15.26
N MET A 30 10.67 -13.55 -15.37
CA MET A 30 11.80 -12.99 -16.11
C MET A 30 12.40 -11.80 -15.35
N LEU A 31 13.60 -11.40 -15.76
CA LEU A 31 14.28 -10.24 -15.20
C LEU A 31 13.78 -8.96 -15.86
N TYR A 32 13.40 -8.01 -15.02
CA TYR A 32 13.01 -6.65 -15.39
C TYR A 32 14.07 -5.69 -14.85
N THR A 33 14.44 -4.69 -15.63
CA THR A 33 15.08 -3.49 -15.09
C THR A 33 14.07 -2.69 -14.24
N PRO A 34 14.52 -1.83 -13.32
CA PRO A 34 13.64 -0.94 -12.56
C PRO A 34 12.72 -0.10 -13.46
N LYS A 35 13.20 0.32 -14.64
CA LYS A 35 12.42 1.07 -15.61
C LYS A 35 11.28 0.24 -16.20
N GLU A 36 11.60 -0.93 -16.76
CA GLU A 36 10.60 -1.83 -17.34
C GLU A 36 9.56 -2.26 -16.30
N LEU A 37 10.00 -2.60 -15.08
CA LEU A 37 9.09 -2.95 -13.99
C LEU A 37 8.13 -1.80 -13.66
N SER A 38 8.64 -0.57 -13.64
CA SER A 38 7.83 0.61 -13.34
C SER A 38 6.79 0.90 -14.41
N GLU A 39 7.14 0.71 -15.69
CA GLU A 39 6.25 0.92 -16.84
C GLU A 39 5.17 -0.16 -16.90
N GLU A 40 5.57 -1.43 -16.73
CA GLU A 40 4.67 -2.59 -16.73
C GLU A 40 3.58 -2.42 -15.65
N ILE A 41 3.98 -2.11 -14.42
CA ILE A 41 3.06 -1.90 -13.29
C ILE A 41 2.32 -0.55 -13.40
N GLY A 42 2.91 0.46 -14.04
CA GLY A 42 2.39 1.82 -14.09
C GLY A 42 2.61 2.58 -12.78
N ILE A 43 3.85 2.61 -12.30
CA ILE A 43 4.30 3.36 -11.12
C ILE A 43 5.48 4.28 -11.46
N ASN A 44 5.77 5.23 -10.58
CA ASN A 44 6.97 6.06 -10.73
C ASN A 44 8.22 5.20 -10.48
N LEU A 45 9.25 5.37 -11.32
CA LEU A 45 10.56 4.75 -11.16
C LEU A 45 11.19 5.03 -9.78
N ASP A 46 11.00 6.23 -9.22
CA ASP A 46 11.45 6.58 -7.87
C ASP A 46 10.85 5.66 -6.80
N GLN A 47 9.64 5.13 -6.99
CA GLN A 47 9.03 4.19 -6.07
C GLN A 47 9.80 2.88 -6.01
N VAL A 48 10.34 2.42 -7.14
CA VAL A 48 11.20 1.22 -7.18
C VAL A 48 12.47 1.48 -6.36
N TYR A 49 13.19 2.55 -6.67
CA TYR A 49 14.50 2.82 -6.06
C TYR A 49 14.44 3.29 -4.60
N ARG A 50 13.47 4.13 -4.23
CA ARG A 50 13.42 4.77 -2.91
C ARG A 50 12.54 4.04 -1.91
N VAL A 51 11.65 3.18 -2.39
CA VAL A 51 10.71 2.45 -1.53
C VAL A 51 10.96 0.96 -1.58
N TYR A 52 10.87 0.33 -2.75
CA TYR A 52 10.92 -1.13 -2.82
C TYR A 52 12.31 -1.70 -2.56
N ILE A 53 13.35 -1.16 -3.20
CA ILE A 53 14.71 -1.63 -3.00
C ILE A 53 15.15 -1.49 -1.52
N PRO A 54 14.97 -0.33 -0.85
CA PRO A 54 15.29 -0.18 0.57
C PRO A 54 14.41 -1.03 1.49
N ALA A 55 13.18 -1.36 1.07
CA ALA A 55 12.28 -2.25 1.80
C ALA A 55 12.63 -3.75 1.64
N GLY A 56 13.72 -4.09 0.95
CA GLY A 56 14.17 -5.47 0.78
C GLY A 56 13.50 -6.22 -0.37
N CYS A 57 13.06 -5.51 -1.41
CA CYS A 57 12.62 -6.13 -2.65
C CYS A 57 13.70 -7.07 -3.23
N PRO A 58 13.37 -8.32 -3.62
CA PRO A 58 14.30 -9.23 -4.27
C PRO A 58 14.84 -8.59 -5.56
N HIS A 59 16.16 -8.49 -5.63
CA HIS A 59 16.85 -7.94 -6.79
C HIS A 59 18.29 -8.43 -6.82
N SER A 60 18.83 -8.51 -8.03
CA SER A 60 20.24 -8.78 -8.27
C SER A 60 20.93 -7.51 -8.75
N LYS A 61 22.21 -7.35 -8.40
CA LYS A 61 23.08 -6.30 -8.92
C LYS A 61 24.20 -6.94 -9.71
N ASP A 62 24.46 -6.43 -10.91
CA ASP A 62 25.63 -6.82 -11.68
C ASP A 62 26.90 -6.11 -11.18
N HIS A 63 28.05 -6.45 -11.77
CA HIS A 63 29.35 -5.83 -11.47
C HIS A 63 29.41 -4.32 -11.78
N ARG A 64 28.47 -3.80 -12.57
CA ARG A 64 28.35 -2.37 -12.93
C ARG A 64 27.29 -1.67 -12.08
N GLY A 65 26.70 -2.36 -11.09
CA GLY A 65 25.66 -1.84 -10.22
C GLY A 65 24.27 -1.74 -10.86
N ARG A 66 24.04 -2.34 -12.04
CA ARG A 66 22.71 -2.38 -12.66
C ARG A 66 21.83 -3.36 -11.89
N ILE A 67 20.58 -2.94 -11.66
CA ILE A 67 19.60 -3.70 -10.91
C ILE A 67 18.74 -4.52 -11.87
N SER A 68 18.48 -5.77 -11.51
CA SER A 68 17.50 -6.64 -12.18
C SER A 68 16.58 -7.27 -11.14
N ILE A 69 15.28 -7.27 -11.42
CA ILE A 69 14.23 -7.74 -10.53
C ILE A 69 13.46 -8.85 -11.23
N ASN A 70 13.36 -10.02 -10.60
CA ASN A 70 12.54 -11.10 -11.13
C ASN A 70 11.06 -10.81 -10.88
N GLY A 71 10.23 -10.80 -11.93
CA GLY A 71 8.81 -10.44 -11.82
C GLY A 71 7.99 -11.34 -10.88
N LYS A 72 8.28 -12.65 -10.86
CA LYS A 72 7.60 -13.61 -9.97
C LYS A 72 8.01 -13.41 -8.51
N GLU A 73 9.30 -13.19 -8.26
CA GLU A 73 9.80 -12.91 -6.91
C GLU A 73 9.26 -11.59 -6.38
N PHE A 74 9.25 -10.55 -7.23
CA PHE A 74 8.65 -9.27 -6.91
C PHE A 74 7.18 -9.42 -6.52
N LYS A 75 6.39 -10.17 -7.31
CA LYS A 75 4.99 -10.45 -7.02
C LYS A 75 4.82 -11.10 -5.65
N THR A 76 5.55 -12.17 -5.36
CA THR A 76 5.49 -12.87 -4.07
C THR A 76 5.84 -11.94 -2.92
N TRP A 77 6.98 -11.26 -3.02
CA TRP A 77 7.43 -10.29 -2.02
C TRP A 77 6.40 -9.18 -1.79
N TYR A 78 5.82 -8.64 -2.85
CA TYR A 78 4.82 -7.58 -2.77
C TYR A 78 3.54 -8.06 -2.09
N GLU A 79 3.06 -9.27 -2.43
CA GLU A 79 1.88 -9.86 -1.80
C GLU A 79 2.10 -10.12 -0.31
N GLU A 80 3.32 -10.48 0.09
CA GLU A 80 3.69 -10.72 1.48
C GLU A 80 3.79 -9.45 2.31
N ASN A 81 4.44 -8.42 1.78
CA ASN A 81 4.67 -7.16 2.47
C ASN A 81 3.43 -6.26 2.51
N TYR A 82 2.57 -6.33 1.49
CA TYR A 82 1.40 -5.46 1.35
C TYR A 82 0.06 -6.18 1.56
N LYS A 83 0.03 -7.26 2.36
CA LYS A 83 -1.20 -8.01 2.70
C LYS A 83 -2.32 -7.09 3.16
N LYS A 84 -3.54 -7.35 2.67
CA LYS A 84 -4.75 -6.68 3.17
C LYS A 84 -5.04 -7.24 4.56
N ARG A 85 -4.97 -6.38 5.57
CA ARG A 85 -5.42 -6.73 6.93
C ARG A 85 -6.94 -6.71 6.95
N LYS A 86 -7.57 -7.76 7.49
CA LYS A 86 -9.00 -7.76 7.78
C LYS A 86 -9.20 -6.92 9.04
N LEU A 87 -10.11 -5.96 8.97
CA LEU A 87 -10.55 -5.18 10.12
C LEU A 87 -11.81 -5.81 10.67
N GLU A 88 -11.92 -5.88 11.99
CA GLU A 88 -13.18 -6.24 12.64
C GLU A 88 -14.26 -5.15 12.41
N LYS A 89 -15.51 -5.47 12.75
CA LYS A 89 -16.64 -4.54 12.57
C LYS A 89 -16.43 -3.23 13.34
N ASN A 90 -15.84 -3.31 14.53
CA ASN A 90 -15.62 -2.18 15.44
C ASN A 90 -14.20 -1.59 15.34
N GLN A 91 -13.49 -1.86 14.24
CA GLN A 91 -12.15 -1.35 14.02
C GLN A 91 -12.07 -0.48 12.76
N ALA A 92 -11.28 0.59 12.86
CA ALA A 92 -10.87 1.42 11.74
C ALA A 92 -9.35 1.33 11.55
N TYR A 93 -8.86 1.58 10.33
CA TYR A 93 -7.41 1.64 10.10
C TYR A 93 -6.92 3.07 10.23
N CYS A 94 -6.06 3.34 11.22
CA CYS A 94 -5.44 4.65 11.34
C CYS A 94 -4.32 4.80 10.30
N VAL A 95 -4.38 5.82 9.46
CA VAL A 95 -3.36 6.05 8.43
C VAL A 95 -2.01 6.44 8.99
N SER A 96 -2.01 7.11 10.15
CA SER A 96 -0.83 7.66 10.78
C SER A 96 -0.14 6.65 11.69
N CYS A 97 -0.90 5.93 12.52
CA CYS A 97 -0.36 4.85 13.36
C CYS A 97 -0.17 3.53 12.60
N LYS A 98 -0.82 3.39 11.43
CA LYS A 98 -0.67 2.26 10.50
C LYS A 98 -1.03 0.91 11.13
N GLN A 99 -2.00 0.98 12.03
CA GLN A 99 -2.57 -0.15 12.73
C GLN A 99 -4.10 -0.05 12.76
N ALA A 100 -4.73 -1.19 12.97
CA ALA A 100 -6.14 -1.24 13.30
C ALA A 100 -6.33 -0.62 14.69
N VAL A 101 -7.32 0.24 14.83
CA VAL A 101 -7.66 0.92 16.07
C VAL A 101 -9.15 0.75 16.36
N ALA A 102 -9.49 0.65 17.64
CA ALA A 102 -10.88 0.58 18.07
C ALA A 102 -11.61 1.87 17.67
N ILE A 103 -12.85 1.70 17.21
CA ILE A 103 -13.77 2.81 16.97
C ILE A 103 -14.47 3.09 18.29
N VAL A 104 -14.19 4.27 18.86
CA VAL A 104 -14.82 4.73 20.11
C VAL A 104 -15.72 5.91 19.78
N ASN A 105 -16.97 5.86 20.25
CA ASN A 105 -18.00 6.89 20.06
C ASN A 105 -18.09 7.42 18.62
N PRO A 106 -18.38 6.55 17.63
CA PRO A 106 -18.38 6.98 16.23
C PRO A 106 -19.56 7.90 15.90
N GLU A 107 -19.27 8.95 15.15
CA GLU A 107 -20.27 9.74 14.46
C GLU A 107 -20.63 9.05 13.14
N ARG A 108 -21.92 8.77 12.92
CA ARG A 108 -22.41 8.15 11.69
C ARG A 108 -22.81 9.22 10.69
N ILE A 109 -22.06 9.32 9.60
CA ILE A 109 -22.40 10.20 8.47
C ILE A 109 -23.01 9.36 7.34
N LYS A 110 -24.09 9.88 6.77
CA LYS A 110 -24.69 9.40 5.53
C LYS A 110 -24.40 10.41 4.43
N ASP A 111 -23.82 9.93 3.34
CA ASP A 111 -23.57 10.71 2.13
C ASP A 111 -24.16 9.96 0.93
N GLY A 112 -25.36 10.39 0.52
CA GLY A 112 -26.17 9.70 -0.47
C GLY A 112 -26.45 8.24 -0.10
N LYS A 113 -25.92 7.30 -0.89
CA LYS A 113 -26.08 5.84 -0.69
C LYS A 113 -25.00 5.23 0.21
N ASN A 114 -24.00 6.00 0.62
CA ASN A 114 -22.89 5.51 1.44
C ASN A 114 -23.13 5.87 2.90
N SER A 115 -22.82 4.93 3.80
CA SER A 115 -22.78 5.21 5.24
C SER A 115 -21.40 4.89 5.80
N TYR A 116 -20.84 5.84 6.54
CA TYR A 116 -19.54 5.70 7.18
C TYR A 116 -19.54 6.25 8.60
N LEU A 117 -18.64 5.70 9.42
CA LEU A 117 -18.39 6.10 10.78
C LEU A 117 -17.11 6.93 10.82
N ILE A 118 -17.16 8.06 11.50
CA ILE A 118 -15.98 8.85 11.88
C ILE A 118 -15.71 8.62 13.35
N SER A 119 -14.46 8.38 13.69
CA SER A 119 -13.98 8.38 15.07
C SER A 119 -12.58 9.00 15.09
N TYR A 120 -11.96 9.06 16.27
CA TYR A 120 -10.61 9.54 16.46
C TYR A 120 -9.72 8.38 16.92
N CYS A 121 -8.51 8.32 16.38
CA CYS A 121 -7.54 7.32 16.78
C CYS A 121 -7.12 7.54 18.25
N PRO A 122 -7.25 6.53 19.13
CA PRO A 122 -6.87 6.66 20.54
C PRO A 122 -5.37 6.87 20.74
N HIS A 123 -4.54 6.49 19.76
CA HIS A 123 -3.07 6.62 19.86
C HIS A 123 -2.51 7.93 19.32
N CYS A 124 -3.17 8.59 18.37
CA CYS A 124 -2.64 9.80 17.74
C CYS A 124 -3.63 10.95 17.60
N GLY A 125 -4.88 10.79 18.05
CA GLY A 125 -5.92 11.82 17.99
C GLY A 125 -6.37 12.19 16.58
N LYS A 126 -5.85 11.55 15.52
CA LYS A 126 -6.25 11.86 14.14
C LYS A 126 -7.56 11.18 13.77
N LYS A 127 -8.32 11.85 12.91
CA LYS A 127 -9.58 11.35 12.34
C LYS A 127 -9.39 10.01 11.63
N VAL A 128 -10.21 9.03 11.97
CA VAL A 128 -10.29 7.72 11.32
C VAL A 128 -11.70 7.50 10.79
N THR A 129 -11.79 6.95 9.58
CA THR A 129 -13.07 6.70 8.90
C THR A 129 -13.24 5.22 8.62
N ARG A 130 -14.42 4.69 8.93
CA ARG A 130 -14.82 3.31 8.61
C ARG A 130 -16.08 3.31 7.77
N PHE A 131 -15.99 2.78 6.55
CA PHE A 131 -17.17 2.55 5.72
C PHE A 131 -17.92 1.30 6.20
N ASN A 132 -19.22 1.45 6.47
CA ASN A 132 -20.11 0.35 6.87
C ASN A 132 -20.84 -0.25 5.66
N ASP A 133 -21.30 0.60 4.74
CA ASP A 133 -21.99 0.17 3.52
C ASP A 133 -21.36 0.86 2.30
N CYS A 134 -20.55 0.12 1.56
CA CYS A 134 -20.25 0.45 0.17
C CYS A 134 -21.07 -0.49 -0.70
N LYS A 135 -22.27 -0.07 -1.13
CA LYS A 135 -22.90 -0.73 -2.28
C LYS A 135 -22.05 -0.41 -3.50
N ARG A 136 -21.02 -1.24 -3.76
CA ARG A 136 -20.23 -1.18 -4.97
C ARG A 136 -21.21 -1.29 -6.13
N LYS A 137 -21.24 -0.33 -7.06
CA LYS A 137 -21.96 -0.56 -8.33
C LYS A 137 -21.38 -1.85 -8.90
N LYS A 138 -22.21 -2.88 -9.10
CA LYS A 138 -21.88 -3.92 -10.07
C LYS A 138 -21.75 -3.15 -11.39
N ASN A 139 -20.56 -3.11 -11.97
CA ASN A 139 -20.48 -2.81 -13.38
C ASN A 139 -21.10 -4.04 -14.04
N ASP A 140 -22.32 -3.88 -14.54
CA ASP A 140 -22.88 -4.80 -15.52
C ASP A 140 -21.99 -4.68 -16.76
N GLN A 141 -21.26 -5.75 -17.05
CA GLN A 141 -20.53 -5.97 -18.29
C GLN A 141 -20.87 -7.37 -18.77
#